data_AF-A0A357IDH6-F1
#
_entry.id   AF-A0A357IDH6-F1
#
_cell.length_a   1.000
_cell.length_b   1.000
_cell.length_c   1.000
_cell.angle_alpha   90.00
_cell.angle_beta   90.00
_cell.angle_gamma   90.00
#
_symmetry.space_group_name_H-M   'P 1'
#
loop_
_entity.id
_entity.type
_entity.pdbx_description
1 polymer ?
#
loop_
_entity_poly.entity_id
_entity_poly.type
_entity_poly.pdbx_seq_one_letter_code
_entity_poly.pdbx_strand_id
1 'polypeptide(L)'
;MKSSLLLRLAALLFALALFPPVTHSHVSGFTDTSIQIAEPGVLVLYTTPLDNLLELATDTPTALSDIDPEAYYGAITRGFRITVDGQTCEPARQNARILTSLESAQYRMEWRCPSMTGQFHFAYRLFLQQDPSHRNLTRLFVAGKRLTFNFTQNRPVMDVPVADLLTQWGRGLAPQFSREDPNKTLPPTVSQSGTPLDESFESHAMRDDSQSFFASLNPATV
;
A
#
# COMPACT_ATOMS: atom_id res chain seq x y z
N MET A 1 58.86 -20.02 -7.43
CA MET A 1 57.81 -19.15 -8.03
C MET A 1 56.39 -19.39 -7.49
N LYS A 2 55.96 -20.63 -7.16
CA LYS A 2 54.59 -20.91 -6.66
C LYS A 2 54.25 -20.30 -5.27
N SER A 3 55.23 -20.17 -4.37
CA SER A 3 55.00 -19.67 -3.00
C SER A 3 54.65 -18.17 -2.91
N SER A 4 55.10 -17.36 -3.87
CA SER A 4 54.82 -15.91 -3.88
C SER A 4 53.38 -15.60 -4.31
N LEU A 5 52.78 -16.48 -5.14
CA LEU A 5 51.41 -16.32 -5.62
C LEU A 5 50.39 -16.56 -4.50
N LEU A 6 50.62 -17.59 -3.67
CA LEU A 6 49.74 -17.93 -2.55
C LEU A 6 49.70 -16.82 -1.49
N LEU A 7 50.84 -16.21 -1.17
CA LEU A 7 50.92 -15.12 -0.19
C LEU A 7 50.17 -13.87 -0.67
N ARG A 8 50.28 -13.54 -1.97
CA ARG A 8 49.57 -12.40 -2.58
C ARG A 8 48.05 -12.63 -2.64
N LEU A 9 47.62 -13.85 -2.95
CA LEU A 9 46.21 -14.22 -2.97
C LEU A 9 45.61 -14.17 -1.55
N ALA A 10 46.33 -14.66 -0.55
CA ALA A 10 45.91 -14.60 0.85
C ALA A 10 45.79 -13.16 1.35
N ALA A 11 46.75 -12.29 1.02
CA ALA A 11 46.70 -10.88 1.37
C ALA A 11 45.53 -10.15 0.68
N LEU A 12 45.24 -10.47 -0.58
CA LEU A 12 44.10 -9.90 -1.31
C LEU A 12 42.77 -10.33 -0.70
N LEU A 13 42.59 -11.62 -0.40
CA LEU A 13 41.38 -12.15 0.24
C LEU A 13 41.19 -11.57 1.65
N PHE A 14 42.28 -11.41 2.41
CA PHE A 14 42.24 -10.78 3.73
C PHE A 14 41.88 -9.29 3.63
N ALA A 15 42.41 -8.57 2.64
CA ALA A 15 42.04 -7.18 2.38
C ALA A 15 40.57 -7.05 1.97
N LEU A 16 40.04 -7.93 1.12
CA LEU A 16 38.62 -7.96 0.77
C LEU A 16 37.71 -8.27 1.98
N ALA A 17 38.17 -9.07 2.94
CA ALA A 17 37.42 -9.35 4.16
C ALA A 17 37.38 -8.16 5.15
N LEU A 18 38.33 -7.22 5.06
CA LEU A 18 38.38 -6.01 5.91
C LEU A 18 37.44 -4.90 5.44
N PHE A 19 36.92 -5.00 4.21
CA PHE A 19 35.91 -4.11 3.68
C PHE A 19 34.61 -4.90 3.53
N PRO A 20 33.82 -5.09 4.61
CA PRO A 20 32.47 -5.61 4.43
C PRO A 20 31.77 -4.70 3.42
N PRO A 21 31.16 -5.25 2.35
CA PRO A 21 30.36 -4.43 1.47
C PRO A 21 29.30 -3.78 2.36
N VAL A 22 29.29 -2.45 2.39
CA VAL A 22 28.17 -1.72 2.98
C VAL A 22 27.03 -1.89 1.99
N THR A 23 26.42 -3.07 1.98
CA THR A 23 25.14 -3.28 1.34
C THR A 23 24.17 -2.50 2.18
N HIS A 24 23.97 -1.23 1.82
CA HIS A 24 22.80 -0.48 2.20
C HIS A 24 21.61 -1.15 1.54
N SER A 25 21.23 -2.32 2.06
CA SER A 25 19.93 -2.92 1.87
C SER A 25 18.95 -2.10 2.70
N HIS A 26 18.85 -0.80 2.39
CA HIS A 26 17.63 -0.10 2.69
C HIS A 26 16.56 -0.91 1.98
N VAL A 27 15.58 -1.39 2.72
CA VAL A 27 14.36 -1.96 2.15
C VAL A 27 13.52 -0.78 1.62
N SER A 28 14.18 0.06 0.81
CA SER A 28 13.60 1.04 -0.09
C SER A 28 12.73 0.22 -1.04
N GLY A 29 11.45 0.55 -1.10
CA GLY A 29 10.47 -0.21 -1.87
C GLY A 29 9.31 -0.78 -1.06
N PHE A 30 9.26 -0.65 0.28
CA PHE A 30 8.08 -1.05 1.05
C PHE A 30 7.47 0.12 1.82
N THR A 31 6.17 0.28 1.66
CA THR A 31 5.36 1.26 2.40
C THR A 31 4.11 0.59 2.95
N ASP A 32 3.53 1.15 3.98
CA ASP A 32 2.36 0.59 4.66
C ASP A 32 1.20 1.57 4.66
N THR A 33 0.01 1.09 4.27
CA THR A 33 -1.21 1.89 4.23
C THR A 33 -2.31 1.21 4.99
N SER A 34 -2.99 1.94 5.88
CA SER A 34 -4.29 1.55 6.41
C SER A 34 -5.35 2.48 5.85
N ILE A 35 -6.42 1.92 5.29
CA ILE A 35 -7.58 2.65 4.79
C ILE A 35 -8.78 2.27 5.65
N GLN A 36 -9.51 3.25 6.21
CA GLN A 36 -10.79 3.01 6.87
C GLN A 36 -11.91 3.66 6.08
N ILE A 37 -12.97 2.90 5.81
CA ILE A 37 -14.22 3.38 5.23
C ILE A 37 -15.27 3.49 6.35
N ALA A 38 -15.82 4.69 6.51
CA ALA A 38 -16.87 5.01 7.48
C ALA A 38 -17.86 6.01 6.84
N GLU A 39 -18.99 6.31 7.50
CA GLU A 39 -19.98 7.27 6.99
C GLU A 39 -19.39 8.63 6.54
N PRO A 40 -18.49 9.31 7.28
CA PRO A 40 -17.97 10.61 6.86
C PRO A 40 -17.03 10.55 5.64
N GLY A 41 -16.62 9.36 5.19
CA GLY A 41 -15.76 9.16 4.04
C GLY A 41 -14.63 8.17 4.29
N VAL A 42 -13.41 8.59 3.99
CA VAL A 42 -12.22 7.70 3.97
C VAL A 42 -11.10 8.29 4.80
N LEU A 43 -10.51 7.47 5.65
CA LEU A 43 -9.28 7.79 6.39
C LEU A 43 -8.14 6.94 5.86
N VAL A 44 -7.04 7.56 5.46
CA VAL A 44 -5.80 6.90 5.08
C VAL A 44 -4.71 7.22 6.09
N LEU A 45 -4.10 6.17 6.65
CA LEU A 45 -2.85 6.23 7.40
C LEU A 45 -1.76 5.64 6.51
N TYR A 46 -0.84 6.48 6.04
CA TYR A 46 0.25 6.09 5.16
C TYR A 46 1.57 6.23 5.89
N THR A 47 2.38 5.17 5.90
CA THR A 47 3.71 5.17 6.52
C THR A 47 4.75 4.91 5.44
N THR A 48 5.77 5.76 5.40
CA THR A 48 6.88 5.66 4.44
C THR A 48 8.21 5.89 5.14
N PRO A 49 9.26 5.15 4.77
CA PRO A 49 10.64 5.46 5.15
C PRO A 49 11.00 6.93 4.85
N LEU A 50 11.88 7.52 5.67
CA LEU A 50 12.27 8.93 5.52
C LEU A 50 13.14 9.19 4.28
N ASP A 51 13.96 8.22 3.88
CA ASP A 51 14.75 8.27 2.65
C ASP A 51 13.86 8.34 1.40
N ASN A 52 12.76 7.59 1.36
CA ASN A 52 11.77 7.68 0.28
C ASN A 52 11.18 9.10 0.15
N LEU A 53 11.08 9.87 1.23
CA LEU A 53 10.59 11.26 1.12
C LEU A 53 11.53 12.13 0.32
N LEU A 54 12.84 11.88 0.36
CA LEU A 54 13.82 12.65 -0.42
C LEU A 54 13.59 12.50 -1.93
N GLU A 55 13.02 11.38 -2.38
CA GLU A 55 12.63 11.16 -3.78
C GLU A 55 11.41 11.99 -4.21
N LEU A 56 10.63 12.49 -3.25
CA LEU A 56 9.46 13.33 -3.49
C LEU A 56 9.78 14.83 -3.41
N ALA A 57 10.94 15.21 -2.88
CA ALA A 57 11.35 16.60 -2.74
C ALA A 57 11.65 17.21 -4.11
N THR A 58 11.02 18.35 -4.43
CA THR A 58 11.38 19.15 -5.61
C THR A 58 12.58 20.06 -5.35
N ASP A 59 12.75 20.49 -4.09
CA ASP A 59 13.87 21.29 -3.61
C ASP A 59 14.54 20.49 -2.50
N THR A 60 15.70 19.91 -2.80
CA THR A 60 16.39 18.89 -1.98
C THR A 60 16.75 19.39 -0.57
N PRO A 61 16.17 18.84 0.51
CA PRO A 61 16.86 18.80 1.79
C PRO A 61 18.05 17.86 1.68
N THR A 62 19.22 18.31 2.14
CA THR A 62 20.48 17.56 2.01
C THR A 62 20.69 16.53 3.13
N ALA A 63 19.85 16.50 4.16
CA ALA A 63 19.98 15.60 5.31
C ALA A 63 18.63 15.13 5.86
N LEU A 64 18.59 13.88 6.35
CA LEU A 64 17.41 13.29 7.00
C LEU A 64 16.97 14.06 8.26
N SER A 65 17.90 14.72 8.95
CA SER A 65 17.62 15.53 10.15
C SER A 65 16.73 16.73 9.88
N ASP A 66 16.67 17.17 8.63
CA ASP A 66 16.01 18.40 8.22
C ASP A 66 14.66 18.12 7.55
N ILE A 67 14.23 16.85 7.54
CA ILE A 67 12.94 16.45 6.99
C ILE A 67 11.82 16.95 7.91
N ASP A 68 11.12 17.97 7.44
CA ASP A 68 9.78 18.30 7.91
C ASP A 68 8.75 17.44 7.14
N PRO A 69 8.08 16.46 7.77
CA PRO A 69 7.14 15.60 7.08
C PRO A 69 5.95 16.39 6.51
N GLU A 70 5.60 17.54 7.10
CA GLU A 70 4.48 18.37 6.63
C GLU A 70 4.74 19.00 5.26
N ALA A 71 6.00 19.32 4.96
CA ALA A 71 6.39 19.86 3.66
C ALA A 71 6.03 18.91 2.48
N TYR A 72 5.87 17.62 2.75
CA TYR A 72 5.59 16.59 1.74
C TYR A 72 4.10 16.28 1.53
N TYR A 73 3.16 16.85 2.31
CA TYR A 73 1.73 16.52 2.16
C TYR A 73 1.24 16.64 0.72
N GLY A 74 1.62 17.72 0.02
CA GLY A 74 1.18 17.94 -1.34
C GLY A 74 1.58 16.81 -2.28
N ALA A 75 2.84 16.33 -2.17
CA ALA A 75 3.33 15.22 -2.97
C ALA A 75 2.66 13.90 -2.58
N ILE A 76 2.57 13.62 -1.29
CA ILE A 76 1.97 12.40 -0.74
C ILE A 76 0.49 12.29 -1.13
N THR A 77 -0.31 13.33 -0.87
CA THR A 77 -1.76 13.35 -1.16
C THR A 77 -2.04 13.20 -2.65
N ARG A 78 -1.22 13.79 -3.55
CA ARG A 78 -1.35 13.61 -5.02
C ARG A 78 -1.06 12.18 -5.48
N GLY A 79 -0.33 11.41 -4.66
CA GLY A 79 -0.08 10.00 -4.89
C GLY A 79 -1.31 9.11 -4.73
N PHE A 80 -2.40 9.63 -4.18
CA PHE A 80 -3.65 8.91 -3.99
C PHE A 80 -4.77 9.52 -4.83
N ARG A 81 -5.62 8.66 -5.39
CA ARG A 81 -6.91 9.07 -5.97
C ARG A 81 -8.00 8.19 -5.38
N ILE A 82 -9.01 8.83 -4.81
CA ILE A 82 -10.12 8.17 -4.14
C ILE A 82 -11.41 8.62 -4.79
N THR A 83 -12.18 7.67 -5.32
CA THR A 83 -13.48 7.94 -5.93
C THR A 83 -14.53 6.93 -5.46
N VAL A 84 -15.79 7.36 -5.39
CA VAL A 84 -16.94 6.48 -5.16
C VAL A 84 -17.95 6.72 -6.28
N ASP A 85 -18.36 5.67 -6.98
CA ASP A 85 -19.25 5.75 -8.16
C ASP A 85 -18.76 6.79 -9.20
N GLY A 86 -17.44 6.87 -9.38
CA GLY A 86 -16.79 7.84 -10.28
C GLY A 86 -16.69 9.28 -9.75
N GLN A 87 -17.32 9.60 -8.62
CA GLN A 87 -17.20 10.92 -7.98
C GLN A 87 -15.93 10.99 -7.12
N THR A 88 -15.15 12.06 -7.29
CA THR A 88 -13.91 12.26 -6.52
C THR A 88 -14.22 12.71 -5.10
N CYS A 89 -13.60 12.05 -4.13
CA CYS A 89 -13.69 12.49 -2.74
C CYS A 89 -12.80 13.71 -2.50
N GLU A 90 -13.24 14.62 -1.63
CA GLU A 90 -12.55 15.87 -1.33
C GLU A 90 -11.64 15.72 -0.11
N PRO A 91 -10.36 16.15 -0.17
CA PRO A 91 -9.51 16.21 1.01
C PRO A 91 -10.13 17.09 2.10
N ALA A 92 -10.13 16.63 3.34
CA ALA A 92 -10.79 17.31 4.46
C ALA A 92 -9.84 17.67 5.60
N ARG A 93 -9.00 16.73 6.04
CA ARG A 93 -8.03 16.94 7.12
C ARG A 93 -6.74 16.19 6.83
N GLN A 94 -5.62 16.73 7.28
CA GLN A 94 -4.32 16.09 7.15
C GLN A 94 -3.46 16.41 8.38
N ASN A 95 -2.68 15.42 8.81
CA ASN A 95 -1.65 15.56 9.82
C ASN A 95 -0.53 14.54 9.56
N ALA A 96 0.67 14.79 10.08
CA ALA A 96 1.85 13.99 9.81
C ALA A 96 2.75 14.04 11.02
N ARG A 97 3.60 13.03 11.14
CA ARG A 97 4.58 12.94 12.21
C ARG A 97 5.72 12.03 11.80
N ILE A 98 6.88 12.28 12.39
CA ILE A 98 7.99 11.35 12.35
C ILE A 98 7.75 10.22 13.36
N LEU A 99 8.05 9.00 12.95
CA LEU A 99 8.12 7.81 13.77
C LEU A 99 9.59 7.45 13.96
N THR A 100 10.26 8.10 14.92
CA THR A 100 11.72 7.99 15.10
C THR A 100 12.20 6.56 15.28
N SER A 101 11.44 5.72 15.97
CA SER A 101 11.77 4.30 16.19
C SER A 101 11.75 3.44 14.91
N LEU A 102 11.17 3.94 13.82
CA LEU A 102 11.01 3.25 12.55
C LEU A 102 11.70 3.98 11.39
N GLU A 103 12.41 5.09 11.67
CA GLU A 103 13.01 5.95 10.65
C GLU A 103 12.05 6.25 9.49
N SER A 104 10.79 6.54 9.85
CA SER A 104 9.67 6.69 8.91
C SER A 104 8.86 7.95 9.23
N ALA A 105 8.10 8.44 8.27
CA ALA A 105 7.03 9.40 8.48
C ALA A 105 5.67 8.71 8.33
N GLN A 106 4.71 9.12 9.15
CA GLN A 106 3.31 8.70 9.03
C GLN A 106 2.44 9.90 8.70
N TYR A 107 1.65 9.75 7.65
CA TYR A 107 0.66 10.69 7.17
C TYR A 107 -0.73 10.17 7.48
N ARG A 108 -1.55 11.01 8.07
CA ARG A 108 -2.94 10.75 8.35
C ARG A 108 -3.77 11.74 7.55
N MET A 109 -4.59 11.23 6.65
CA MET A 109 -5.33 12.02 5.67
C MET A 109 -6.79 11.57 5.64
N GLU A 110 -7.72 12.52 5.67
CA GLU A 110 -9.16 12.27 5.59
C GLU A 110 -9.72 12.86 4.30
N TRP A 111 -10.61 12.11 3.66
CA TRP A 111 -11.42 12.56 2.54
C TRP A 111 -12.89 12.45 2.88
N ARG A 112 -13.66 13.45 2.43
CA ARG A 112 -15.12 13.42 2.43
C ARG A 112 -15.60 12.90 1.08
N CYS A 113 -16.49 11.94 1.11
CA CYS A 113 -17.09 11.39 -0.10
C CYS A 113 -18.61 11.65 -0.08
N PRO A 114 -19.27 11.92 -1.22
CA PRO A 114 -20.71 12.17 -1.27
C PRO A 114 -21.56 10.98 -0.78
N SER A 115 -21.07 9.76 -1.05
CA SER A 115 -21.62 8.49 -0.57
C SER A 115 -20.46 7.52 -0.33
N MET A 116 -20.67 6.55 0.56
CA MET A 116 -19.71 5.47 0.84
C MET A 116 -20.30 4.07 0.61
N THR A 117 -21.51 3.96 0.10
CA THR A 117 -22.15 2.67 -0.21
C THR A 117 -21.92 2.21 -1.65
N GLY A 118 -21.30 3.03 -2.50
CA GLY A 118 -21.07 2.72 -3.91
C GLY A 118 -19.87 1.81 -4.20
N GLN A 119 -19.45 1.84 -5.47
CA GLN A 119 -18.19 1.27 -5.93
C GLN A 119 -17.03 2.17 -5.49
N PHE A 120 -16.30 1.74 -4.47
CA PHE A 120 -15.11 2.43 -3.98
C PHE A 120 -13.92 2.09 -4.87
N HIS A 121 -13.17 3.11 -5.27
CA HIS A 121 -11.98 2.99 -6.10
C HIS A 121 -10.84 3.78 -5.45
N PHE A 122 -9.72 3.09 -5.24
CA PHE A 122 -8.51 3.65 -4.65
C PHE A 122 -7.33 3.38 -5.57
N ALA A 123 -6.72 4.45 -6.07
CA ALA A 123 -5.49 4.36 -6.86
C ALA A 123 -4.29 4.86 -6.05
N TYR A 124 -3.22 4.08 -6.06
CA TYR A 124 -1.92 4.37 -5.46
C TYR A 124 -0.88 4.59 -6.56
N ARG A 125 -0.11 5.67 -6.47
CA ARG A 125 0.86 6.07 -7.50
C ARG A 125 2.25 6.42 -6.97
N LEU A 126 2.42 6.51 -5.65
CA LEU A 126 3.73 6.88 -5.08
C LEU A 126 4.77 5.80 -5.40
N PHE A 127 5.95 6.24 -5.83
CA PHE A 127 7.16 5.43 -6.07
C PHE A 127 7.07 4.34 -7.15
N LEU A 128 5.87 3.96 -7.62
CA LEU A 128 5.68 2.88 -8.59
C LEU A 128 6.33 3.11 -9.96
N GLN A 129 6.60 4.37 -10.32
CA GLN A 129 7.26 4.70 -11.59
C GLN A 129 8.78 4.73 -11.44
N GLN A 130 9.27 5.18 -10.30
CA GLN A 130 10.69 5.30 -9.96
C GLN A 130 11.28 3.93 -9.64
N ASP A 131 10.53 3.10 -8.91
CA ASP A 131 10.92 1.76 -8.51
C ASP A 131 9.82 0.74 -8.87
N PRO A 132 10.00 -0.04 -9.95
CA PRO A 132 9.10 -1.14 -10.31
C PRO A 132 8.95 -2.23 -9.24
N SER A 133 9.96 -2.37 -8.37
CA SER A 133 9.95 -3.31 -7.26
C SER A 133 9.16 -2.80 -6.06
N HIS A 134 8.80 -1.50 -6.03
CA HIS A 134 8.05 -0.89 -4.96
C HIS A 134 6.72 -1.58 -4.71
N ARG A 135 6.38 -1.72 -3.43
CA ARG A 135 5.19 -2.36 -2.89
C ARG A 135 4.59 -1.46 -1.82
N ASN A 136 3.26 -1.34 -1.85
CA ASN A 136 2.52 -0.75 -0.75
C ASN A 136 1.56 -1.78 -0.17
N LEU A 137 1.89 -2.27 1.02
CA LEU A 137 1.06 -3.18 1.77
C LEU A 137 -0.12 -2.40 2.35
N THR A 138 -1.32 -2.68 1.85
CA THR A 138 -2.53 -1.97 2.21
C THR A 138 -3.48 -2.86 3.00
N ARG A 139 -3.99 -2.34 4.12
CA ARG A 139 -5.08 -2.94 4.88
C ARG A 139 -6.29 -2.03 4.78
N LEU A 140 -7.38 -2.54 4.22
CA LEU A 140 -8.65 -1.83 4.10
C LEU A 140 -9.61 -2.33 5.17
N PHE A 141 -10.18 -1.41 5.93
CA PHE A 141 -11.15 -1.67 6.99
C PHE A 141 -12.52 -1.14 6.59
N VAL A 142 -13.50 -2.03 6.53
CA VAL A 142 -14.90 -1.71 6.19
C VAL A 142 -15.80 -2.44 7.18
N ALA A 143 -16.68 -1.71 7.87
CA ALA A 143 -17.63 -2.27 8.86
C ALA A 143 -17.00 -3.23 9.89
N GLY A 144 -15.75 -2.96 10.31
CA GLY A 144 -14.99 -3.77 11.27
C GLY A 144 -14.38 -5.05 10.69
N LYS A 145 -14.47 -5.27 9.38
CA LYS A 145 -13.76 -6.33 8.66
C LYS A 145 -12.51 -5.76 7.99
N ARG A 146 -11.50 -6.63 7.79
CA ARG A 146 -10.22 -6.28 7.19
C ARG A 146 -10.02 -7.02 5.87
N LEU A 147 -9.70 -6.28 4.83
CA LEU A 147 -9.19 -6.78 3.55
C LEU A 147 -7.72 -6.39 3.43
N THR A 148 -6.94 -7.17 2.67
CA THR A 148 -5.53 -6.88 2.43
C THR A 148 -5.27 -6.81 0.94
N PHE A 149 -4.48 -5.83 0.54
CA PHE A 149 -4.12 -5.57 -0.84
C PHE A 149 -2.65 -5.20 -0.92
N ASN A 150 -1.99 -5.51 -2.03
CA ASN A 150 -0.61 -5.11 -2.28
C ASN A 150 -0.59 -4.30 -3.58
N PHE A 151 -0.39 -2.99 -3.46
CA PHE A 151 -0.21 -2.16 -4.65
C PHE A 151 1.18 -2.37 -5.21
N THR A 152 1.22 -2.57 -6.52
CA THR A 152 2.44 -2.75 -7.31
C THR A 152 2.29 -1.96 -8.60
N GLN A 153 3.36 -1.85 -9.39
CA GLN A 153 3.30 -1.16 -10.68
C GLN A 153 2.22 -1.74 -11.61
N ASN A 154 2.04 -3.06 -11.60
CA ASN A 154 1.04 -3.77 -12.42
C ASN A 154 -0.37 -3.76 -11.82
N ARG A 155 -0.48 -3.39 -10.53
CA ARG A 155 -1.76 -3.36 -9.82
C ARG A 155 -1.86 -2.10 -8.96
N PRO A 156 -1.91 -0.90 -9.57
CA PRO A 156 -1.91 0.37 -8.86
C PRO A 156 -3.30 0.78 -8.36
N VAL A 157 -4.32 -0.04 -8.60
CA VAL A 157 -5.73 0.27 -8.34
C VAL A 157 -6.39 -0.87 -7.58
N MET A 158 -7.23 -0.52 -6.61
CA MET A 158 -8.09 -1.41 -5.86
C MET A 158 -9.53 -0.93 -5.99
N ASP A 159 -10.42 -1.84 -6.39
CA ASP A 159 -11.85 -1.63 -6.53
C ASP A 159 -12.60 -2.47 -5.51
N VAL A 160 -13.56 -1.87 -4.81
CA VAL A 160 -14.31 -2.51 -3.72
C VAL A 160 -15.80 -2.16 -3.82
N PRO A 161 -16.68 -3.15 -4.04
CA PRO A 161 -18.13 -2.93 -4.05
C PRO A 161 -18.65 -2.83 -2.61
N VAL A 162 -18.68 -1.62 -2.04
CA VAL A 162 -18.93 -1.46 -0.60
C VAL A 162 -20.34 -1.91 -0.21
N ALA A 163 -21.37 -1.54 -0.98
CA ALA A 163 -22.75 -2.00 -0.73
C ALA A 163 -22.85 -3.53 -0.65
N ASP A 164 -22.24 -4.24 -1.61
CA ASP A 164 -22.32 -5.69 -1.68
C ASP A 164 -21.67 -6.33 -0.45
N LEU A 165 -20.51 -5.81 -0.03
CA LEU A 165 -19.84 -6.28 1.19
C LEU A 165 -20.68 -6.02 2.44
N LEU A 166 -21.30 -4.85 2.56
CA LEU A 166 -22.17 -4.50 3.69
C LEU A 166 -23.40 -5.41 3.76
N THR A 167 -24.06 -5.65 2.62
CA THR A 167 -25.19 -6.59 2.52
C THR A 167 -24.76 -8.00 2.87
N GLN A 168 -23.64 -8.50 2.30
CA GLN A 168 -23.12 -9.83 2.57
C GLN A 168 -22.79 -10.04 4.06
N TRP A 169 -22.24 -9.01 4.71
CA TRP A 169 -21.86 -9.08 6.12
C TRP A 169 -23.00 -8.76 7.09
N GLY A 170 -24.14 -8.27 6.59
CA GLY A 170 -25.26 -7.81 7.41
C GLY A 170 -24.87 -6.66 8.35
N ARG A 171 -24.07 -5.71 7.86
CA ARG A 171 -23.52 -4.60 8.66
C ARG A 171 -23.67 -3.24 7.96
N GLY A 172 -23.78 -2.19 8.76
CA GLY A 172 -23.66 -0.81 8.30
C GLY A 172 -22.23 -0.27 8.45
N LEU A 173 -21.98 0.88 7.84
CA LEU A 173 -20.75 1.65 8.10
C LEU A 173 -20.77 2.22 9.52
N ALA A 174 -19.58 2.44 10.09
CA ALA A 174 -19.46 3.15 11.36
C ALA A 174 -19.74 4.65 11.15
N PRO A 175 -20.35 5.35 12.12
CA PRO A 175 -20.66 6.78 12.00
C PRO A 175 -19.41 7.68 12.06
N GLN A 176 -18.27 7.11 12.44
CA GLN A 176 -17.00 7.81 12.60
C GLN A 176 -15.83 6.86 12.37
N PHE A 177 -14.67 7.41 12.05
CA PHE A 177 -13.42 6.65 11.99
C PHE A 177 -13.04 6.13 13.39
N SER A 178 -12.34 4.99 13.43
CA SER A 178 -11.74 4.52 14.69
C SER A 178 -10.65 5.51 15.13
N ARG A 179 -10.56 5.74 16.45
CA ARG A 179 -9.47 6.54 17.05
C ARG A 179 -8.16 5.75 17.10
N GLU A 180 -8.25 4.43 17.12
CA GLU A 180 -7.09 3.56 17.14
C GLU A 180 -6.55 3.38 15.73
N ASP A 181 -5.23 3.46 15.61
CA ASP A 181 -4.54 3.02 14.40
C ASP A 181 -4.74 1.49 14.32
N PRO A 182 -5.49 1.00 13.33
CA PRO A 182 -5.82 -0.42 13.25
C PRO A 182 -4.59 -1.27 12.86
N ASN A 183 -3.45 -0.64 12.53
CA ASN A 183 -2.17 -1.33 12.39
C ASN A 183 -1.43 -1.53 13.73
N LYS A 184 -1.83 -0.87 14.83
CA LYS A 184 -1.21 -1.08 16.15
C LYS A 184 -1.54 -2.43 16.77
N THR A 185 -2.63 -3.06 16.37
CA THR A 185 -3.02 -4.41 16.78
C THR A 185 -2.43 -5.44 15.82
N LEU A 186 -1.10 -5.45 15.67
CA LEU A 186 -0.44 -6.71 15.35
C LEU A 186 -0.31 -7.46 16.68
N PRO A 187 -1.11 -8.51 16.97
CA PRO A 187 -0.65 -9.47 17.95
C PRO A 187 0.76 -9.90 17.51
N PRO A 188 1.72 -10.07 18.44
CA PRO A 188 3.06 -10.51 18.09
C PRO A 188 2.90 -11.77 17.26
N THR A 189 3.14 -11.65 15.96
CA THR A 189 3.04 -12.79 15.07
C THR A 189 4.21 -13.65 15.48
N VAL A 190 3.91 -14.79 16.08
CA VAL A 190 4.87 -15.87 16.32
C VAL A 190 5.69 -15.99 15.05
N SER A 191 6.99 -15.70 15.14
CA SER A 191 7.92 -15.83 14.03
C SER A 191 7.76 -17.21 13.43
N GLN A 192 7.02 -17.32 12.32
CA GLN A 192 7.12 -18.48 11.48
C GLN A 192 8.45 -18.34 10.74
N SER A 193 9.45 -18.99 11.32
CA SER A 193 10.73 -19.27 10.70
C SER A 193 10.52 -19.71 9.25
N GLY A 194 11.33 -19.13 8.38
CA GLY A 194 11.21 -19.18 6.93
C GLY A 194 10.78 -20.51 6.34
N THR A 195 9.79 -20.42 5.45
CA THR A 195 9.69 -21.29 4.29
C THR A 195 9.74 -20.36 3.07
N PRO A 196 10.56 -20.64 2.04
CA PRO A 196 10.53 -19.88 0.79
C PRO A 196 9.12 -19.94 0.21
N LEU A 197 8.59 -18.78 -0.19
CA LEU A 197 7.31 -18.69 -0.89
C LEU A 197 7.42 -19.45 -2.22
N ASP A 198 6.78 -20.61 -2.28
CA ASP A 198 6.49 -21.33 -3.50
C ASP A 198 5.44 -20.52 -4.29
N GLU A 199 5.77 -20.12 -5.50
CA GLU A 199 4.91 -19.34 -6.41
C GLU A 199 3.80 -20.21 -7.04
N SER A 200 2.96 -20.81 -6.21
CA SER A 200 1.78 -21.54 -6.70
C SER A 200 0.56 -21.22 -5.85
N PHE A 201 0.05 -19.98 -5.96
CA PHE A 201 -1.34 -19.71 -5.62
C PHE A 201 -2.15 -19.80 -6.90
N GLU A 202 -2.70 -21.00 -7.14
CA GLU A 202 -3.71 -21.24 -8.16
C GLU A 202 -4.85 -20.24 -7.98
N SER A 203 -5.02 -19.39 -8.99
CA SER A 203 -6.25 -18.64 -9.20
C SER A 203 -7.38 -19.64 -9.43
N HIS A 204 -8.16 -19.94 -8.40
CA HIS A 204 -9.51 -20.43 -8.62
C HIS A 204 -10.32 -19.30 -9.24
N ALA A 205 -10.23 -19.25 -10.57
CA ALA A 205 -11.12 -18.49 -11.42
C ALA A 205 -12.55 -18.92 -11.09
N MET A 206 -13.33 -17.95 -10.64
CA MET A 206 -14.77 -18.00 -10.55
C MET A 206 -15.28 -18.35 -11.95
N ARG A 207 -15.75 -19.59 -12.10
CA ARG A 207 -16.33 -20.11 -13.33
C ARG A 207 -17.69 -19.42 -13.50
N ASP A 208 -17.77 -18.56 -14.50
CA ASP A 208 -18.98 -17.89 -14.96
C ASP A 208 -19.85 -18.91 -15.71
N ASP A 209 -20.74 -19.58 -14.99
CA ASP A 209 -21.81 -20.39 -15.57
C ASP A 209 -23.02 -19.49 -15.86
N SER A 210 -22.91 -18.68 -16.92
CA SER A 210 -24.04 -17.96 -17.50
C SER A 210 -24.09 -18.13 -19.02
N GLN A 211 -24.17 -19.38 -19.47
CA GLN A 211 -24.61 -19.69 -20.84
C GLN A 211 -26.12 -19.93 -20.90
N SER A 212 -26.74 -19.22 -21.85
CA SER A 212 -27.92 -19.60 -22.64
C SER A 212 -29.29 -19.61 -21.96
N PHE A 213 -29.99 -18.48 -22.04
CA PHE A 213 -31.45 -18.45 -22.23
C PHE A 213 -31.83 -17.34 -23.22
N PHE A 214 -31.48 -17.54 -24.49
CA PHE A 214 -32.18 -16.90 -25.61
C PHE A 214 -32.88 -18.01 -26.40
N ALA A 215 -34.17 -18.19 -26.12
CA ALA A 215 -35.08 -18.94 -26.97
C ALA A 215 -36.33 -18.09 -27.21
N SER A 216 -36.36 -17.49 -28.40
CA SER A 216 -37.50 -17.40 -29.29
C SER A 216 -38.87 -16.99 -28.70
N LEU A 217 -39.24 -15.73 -28.92
CA LEU A 217 -40.62 -15.42 -29.32
C LEU A 217 -40.60 -14.63 -30.63
N ASN A 218 -41.12 -15.30 -31.66
CA ASN A 218 -41.30 -14.84 -33.02
C ASN A 218 -42.47 -13.83 -33.10
N PRO A 219 -42.56 -13.04 -34.20
CA PRO A 219 -43.51 -11.97 -34.39
C PRO A 219 -44.78 -12.43 -35.14
N ALA A 220 -45.92 -11.81 -34.83
CA ALA A 220 -47.14 -11.67 -35.64
C ALA A 220 -48.11 -10.84 -34.78
N THR A 221 -48.91 -9.87 -35.22
CA THR A 221 -49.40 -9.45 -36.54
C THR A 221 -50.11 -8.10 -36.32
N VAL A 222 -50.16 -7.29 -37.39
CA VAL A 222 -51.16 -6.25 -37.75
C VAL A 222 -52.13 -5.75 -36.66
#